data_AF-A0A2M7BQZ2-F1
#
_entry.id   AF-A0A2M7BQZ2-F1
#
_cell.length_a   1.000
_cell.length_b   1.000
_cell.length_c   1.000
_cell.angle_alpha   90.00
_cell.angle_beta   90.00
_cell.angle_gamma   90.00
#
_symmetry.space_group_name_H-M   'P 1'
#
loop_
_entity.id
_entity.type
_entity.pdbx_description
1 polymer ?
#
loop_
_entity_poly.entity_id
_entity_poly.type
_entity_poly.pdbx_seq_one_letter_code
_entity_poly.pdbx_strand_id
1 'polypeptide(L)'
;MKTSGFMHSINASETPKLIPISVVIGVCVLVVALGGVGGYMMVKKSYPSMNTTKGTAIQTDKAAGVMDKKTFKDSIIGLLKEGGVEGEGNFHLERPGGVSQNVYLTSTTVDLSKYIGKKVKVWGQTFQGQKAGWLMDVGLVEIQ
;
A
#
# COMPACT_ATOMS: atom_id res chain seq x y z
N MET A 1 19.70 -75.23 16.69
CA MET A 1 19.35 -74.34 17.82
C MET A 1 20.56 -74.22 18.76
N LYS A 2 21.45 -73.26 18.51
CA LYS A 2 22.30 -72.60 19.52
C LYS A 2 22.88 -71.34 18.89
N THR A 3 22.84 -70.28 19.66
CA THR A 3 22.80 -68.87 19.28
C THR A 3 24.18 -68.21 19.34
N SER A 4 24.37 -67.23 18.45
CA SER A 4 25.03 -65.94 18.67
C SER A 4 26.52 -65.88 19.02
N GLY A 5 27.24 -65.09 18.22
CA GLY A 5 28.55 -64.56 18.59
C GLY A 5 29.09 -63.55 17.57
N PHE A 6 28.29 -62.56 17.17
CA PHE A 6 28.78 -61.37 16.47
C PHE A 6 29.74 -60.61 17.41
N MET A 7 31.04 -60.72 17.20
CA MET A 7 32.01 -59.83 17.84
C MET A 7 32.50 -58.82 16.82
N HIS A 8 31.81 -57.69 16.74
CA HIS A 8 32.37 -56.46 16.18
C HIS A 8 33.27 -55.85 17.25
N SER A 9 34.56 -55.72 16.96
CA SER A 9 35.50 -54.93 17.75
C SER A 9 35.13 -53.45 17.59
N ILE A 10 34.37 -52.92 18.54
CA ILE A 10 34.20 -51.48 18.71
C ILE A 10 35.52 -50.91 19.23
N ASN A 11 36.31 -50.36 18.31
CA ASN A 11 37.44 -49.51 18.64
C ASN A 11 36.91 -48.21 19.27
N ALA A 12 36.80 -48.21 20.59
CA ALA A 12 36.44 -47.04 21.36
C ALA A 12 37.71 -46.21 21.62
N SER A 13 38.07 -45.33 20.68
CA SER A 13 39.17 -44.39 20.90
C SER A 13 38.90 -43.02 20.29
N GLU A 14 37.78 -42.40 20.64
CA GLU A 14 37.68 -40.95 20.58
C GLU A 14 37.04 -40.44 21.88
N THR A 15 37.88 -40.20 22.89
CA THR A 15 37.47 -39.35 24.01
C THR A 15 37.13 -37.97 23.44
N PRO A 16 35.91 -37.45 23.61
CA PRO A 16 35.61 -36.11 23.14
C PRO A 16 36.58 -35.15 23.83
N LYS A 17 37.37 -34.40 23.05
CA LYS A 17 38.25 -33.37 23.58
C LYS A 17 37.36 -32.37 24.33
N LEU A 18 37.40 -32.43 25.66
CA LEU A 18 36.71 -31.52 26.55
C LEU A 18 37.28 -30.12 26.30
N ILE A 19 36.50 -29.27 25.64
CA ILE A 19 36.87 -27.88 25.43
C ILE A 19 36.95 -27.23 26.80
N PRO A 20 38.05 -26.55 27.15
CA PRO A 20 38.18 -25.93 28.46
C PRO A 20 37.07 -24.88 28.64
N ILE A 21 36.48 -24.86 29.84
CA ILE A 21 35.34 -23.99 30.17
C ILE A 21 35.68 -22.50 29.93
N SER A 22 36.94 -22.10 30.08
CA SER A 22 37.42 -20.75 29.77
C SER A 22 37.27 -20.38 28.29
N VAL A 23 37.43 -21.33 27.37
CA VAL A 23 37.21 -21.12 25.93
C VAL A 23 35.71 -21.00 25.63
N VAL A 24 34.87 -21.80 26.28
CA VAL A 24 33.41 -21.71 26.13
C VAL A 24 32.89 -20.36 26.64
N ILE A 25 33.35 -19.92 27.81
CA ILE A 25 33.00 -18.60 28.38
C ILE A 25 33.50 -17.47 27.46
N GLY A 26 34.73 -17.58 26.95
CA GLY A 26 35.29 -16.60 26.01
C GLY A 26 34.45 -16.47 24.73
N VAL A 27 34.03 -17.60 24.15
CA VAL A 27 33.16 -17.60 22.96
C VAL A 27 31.79 -17.03 23.27
N CYS A 28 31.17 -17.37 24.40
CA CYS A 28 29.88 -16.83 24.80
C CYS A 28 29.92 -15.30 24.99
N VAL A 29 30.96 -14.77 25.65
CA VAL A 29 31.14 -13.33 25.83
C VAL A 29 31.33 -12.63 24.47
N LEU A 30 32.09 -13.24 23.56
CA LEU A 30 32.32 -12.69 22.23
C LEU A 30 31.04 -12.64 21.39
N VAL A 31 30.18 -13.67 21.46
CA VAL A 31 28.86 -13.69 20.80
C VAL A 31 27.94 -12.60 21.35
N VAL A 32 27.90 -12.42 22.68
CA VAL A 32 27.06 -11.38 23.31
C VAL A 32 27.57 -9.98 22.96
N ALA A 33 28.88 -9.77 22.91
CA ALA A 33 29.47 -8.48 22.52
C ALA A 33 29.15 -8.13 21.06
N LEU A 34 29.32 -9.08 20.13
CA LEU A 34 28.99 -8.86 18.72
C LEU A 34 27.49 -8.65 18.49
N GLY A 35 26.64 -9.41 19.18
CA GLY A 35 25.18 -9.24 19.12
C GLY A 35 24.70 -7.91 19.69
N GLY A 36 25.27 -7.47 20.83
CA GLY A 36 24.92 -6.21 21.48
C GLY A 36 25.33 -4.98 20.65
N VAL A 37 26.55 -4.97 20.09
CA VAL A 37 27.03 -3.87 19.25
C VAL A 37 26.28 -3.81 17.92
N GLY A 38 26.04 -4.97 17.28
CA GLY A 38 25.27 -5.03 16.03
C GLY A 38 23.82 -4.59 16.19
N GLY A 39 23.15 -5.04 17.26
CA GLY A 39 21.76 -4.68 17.56
C GLY A 39 21.58 -3.19 17.88
N TYR A 40 22.49 -2.60 18.65
CA TYR A 40 22.41 -1.18 19.01
C TYR A 40 22.63 -0.23 17.81
N MET A 41 23.44 -0.64 16.83
CA MET A 41 23.71 0.16 15.62
C MET A 41 22.52 0.16 14.63
N MET A 42 21.71 -0.90 14.62
CA MET A 42 20.48 -0.95 13.80
C MET A 42 19.35 -0.06 14.33
N VAL A 43 19.20 0.09 15.65
CA VAL A 43 18.09 0.87 16.25
C VAL A 43 18.22 2.37 15.97
N LYS A 44 19.44 2.89 15.75
CA LYS A 44 19.67 4.32 15.45
C LYS A 44 19.59 4.68 13.98
N LYS A 45 19.52 3.70 13.08
CA LYS A 45 19.29 3.99 11.66
C LYS A 45 17.79 4.18 11.46
N SER A 46 17.36 5.42 11.69
CA SER A 46 16.07 5.91 11.21
C SER A 46 15.94 5.48 9.76
N TYR A 47 15.06 4.52 9.48
CA TYR A 47 14.76 4.11 8.11
C TYR A 47 14.45 5.40 7.36
N PRO A 48 15.07 5.67 6.20
CA PRO A 48 14.64 6.79 5.39
C PRO A 48 13.14 6.59 5.21
N SER A 49 12.35 7.52 5.74
CA SER A 49 10.91 7.56 5.56
C SER A 49 10.70 7.28 4.09
N MET A 50 10.10 6.13 3.79
CA MET A 50 9.75 5.80 2.43
C MET A 50 8.86 6.96 1.99
N ASN A 51 9.39 7.83 1.14
CA ASN A 51 8.59 8.74 0.36
C ASN A 51 7.82 7.86 -0.63
N THR A 52 6.85 7.10 -0.10
CA THR A 52 5.65 6.77 -0.85
C THR A 52 5.26 8.10 -1.46
N THR A 53 5.13 8.15 -2.77
CA THR A 53 4.55 9.30 -3.45
C THR A 53 3.07 9.31 -3.06
N LYS A 54 2.77 9.62 -1.79
CA LYS A 54 1.42 9.82 -1.31
C LYS A 54 1.04 11.12 -1.95
N GLY A 55 0.12 11.08 -2.91
CA GLY A 55 -0.45 12.30 -3.46
C GLY A 55 -0.82 13.24 -2.31
N THR A 56 -0.62 14.53 -2.51
CA THR A 56 -0.88 15.52 -1.46
C THR A 56 -2.37 15.49 -1.15
N ALA A 57 -2.74 15.07 0.05
CA ALA A 57 -4.12 15.17 0.52
C ALA A 57 -4.46 16.66 0.69
N ILE A 58 -5.47 17.12 -0.04
CA ILE A 58 -6.00 18.48 -0.01
C ILE A 58 -7.37 18.40 0.67
N GLN A 59 -7.57 19.17 1.73
CA GLN A 59 -8.88 19.44 2.30
C GLN A 59 -8.95 20.92 2.61
N THR A 60 -9.71 21.64 1.79
CA THR A 60 -9.98 23.06 1.89
C THR A 60 -11.47 23.28 1.62
N ASP A 61 -11.98 24.47 1.94
CA ASP A 61 -13.39 24.81 1.69
C ASP A 61 -13.80 24.66 0.22
N LYS A 62 -12.81 24.77 -0.69
CA LYS A 62 -13.03 24.75 -2.15
C LYS A 62 -12.57 23.46 -2.83
N ALA A 63 -11.66 22.70 -2.24
CA ALA A 63 -11.13 21.49 -2.85
C ALA A 63 -10.89 20.38 -1.83
N ALA A 64 -11.22 19.13 -2.20
CA ALA A 64 -11.04 17.96 -1.35
C ALA A 64 -10.55 16.75 -2.17
N GLY A 65 -9.62 15.99 -1.60
CA GLY A 65 -9.14 14.72 -2.13
C GLY A 65 -7.62 14.57 -2.13
N VAL A 66 -7.11 13.69 -2.99
CA VAL A 66 -5.68 13.41 -3.12
C VAL A 66 -5.19 13.91 -4.48
N MET A 67 -4.30 14.89 -4.46
CA MET A 67 -3.63 15.37 -5.66
C MET A 67 -2.50 14.41 -6.02
N ASP A 68 -2.86 13.34 -6.73
CA ASP A 68 -1.91 12.47 -7.42
C ASP A 68 -2.08 12.59 -8.93
N LYS A 69 -1.32 13.52 -9.53
CA LYS A 69 -1.33 13.79 -10.97
C LYS A 69 -0.79 12.62 -11.82
N LYS A 70 -0.18 11.60 -11.22
CA LYS A 70 0.30 10.42 -11.95
C LYS A 70 -0.83 9.41 -12.16
N THR A 71 -1.69 9.25 -11.16
CA THR A 71 -2.84 8.33 -11.20
C THR A 71 -4.05 9.02 -11.80
N PHE A 72 -4.37 10.23 -11.34
CA PHE A 72 -5.53 11.02 -11.78
C PHE A 72 -5.10 12.06 -12.82
N LYS A 73 -4.89 11.59 -14.06
CA LYS A 73 -4.39 12.43 -15.16
C LYS A 73 -5.47 13.24 -15.85
N ASP A 74 -6.70 12.75 -15.82
CA ASP A 74 -7.82 13.35 -16.53
C ASP A 74 -8.46 14.42 -15.64
N SER A 75 -8.91 15.51 -16.26
CA SER A 75 -9.67 16.56 -15.57
C SER A 75 -10.86 16.99 -16.38
N ILE A 76 -11.99 17.19 -15.72
CA ILE A 76 -13.24 17.61 -16.39
C ILE A 76 -14.06 18.52 -15.50
N ILE A 77 -14.82 19.41 -16.13
CA ILE A 77 -15.68 20.40 -15.47
C ILE A 77 -17.13 20.09 -15.85
N GLY A 78 -18.03 20.16 -14.86
CA GLY A 78 -19.46 20.06 -15.09
C GLY A 78 -20.27 20.40 -13.85
N LEU A 79 -21.58 20.36 -13.99
CA LEU A 79 -22.50 20.48 -12.85
C LEU A 79 -22.64 19.10 -12.21
N LEU A 80 -22.24 18.98 -10.94
CA LEU A 80 -22.31 17.70 -10.25
C LEU A 80 -23.76 17.38 -9.86
N LYS A 81 -24.20 16.19 -10.22
CA LYS A 81 -25.51 15.65 -9.90
C LYS A 81 -25.36 14.26 -9.30
N GLU A 82 -26.34 13.89 -8.49
CA GLU A 82 -26.47 12.53 -8.00
C GLU A 82 -27.05 11.62 -9.09
N GLY A 83 -26.62 10.36 -9.09
CA GLY A 83 -27.14 9.33 -9.99
C GLY A 83 -26.09 8.75 -10.92
N GLY A 84 -26.16 7.43 -11.09
CA GLY A 84 -25.38 6.66 -12.07
C GLY A 84 -26.16 6.34 -13.34
N VAL A 85 -25.63 5.40 -14.12
CA VAL A 85 -26.33 4.80 -15.27
C VAL A 85 -26.29 3.28 -15.16
N GLU A 86 -27.46 2.65 -15.20
CA GLU A 86 -27.60 1.19 -15.20
C GLU A 86 -26.78 0.45 -14.11
N GLY A 87 -26.61 1.07 -12.94
CA GLY A 87 -25.84 0.52 -11.82
C GLY A 87 -24.35 0.87 -11.81
N GLU A 88 -23.87 1.68 -12.76
CA GLU A 88 -22.50 2.20 -12.81
C GLU A 88 -22.42 3.67 -12.41
N GLY A 89 -21.45 3.97 -11.54
CA GLY A 89 -21.26 5.31 -10.98
C GLY A 89 -22.35 5.68 -9.96
N ASN A 90 -22.01 6.62 -9.07
CA ASN A 90 -22.93 7.10 -8.03
C ASN A 90 -23.34 8.56 -8.28
N PHE A 91 -22.53 9.27 -9.06
CA PHE A 91 -22.72 10.66 -9.41
C PHE A 91 -22.47 10.83 -10.90
N HIS A 92 -22.87 11.98 -11.45
CA HIS A 92 -22.49 12.35 -12.81
C HIS A 92 -22.29 13.85 -12.95
N LEU A 93 -21.55 14.23 -13.99
CA LEU A 93 -21.40 15.62 -14.41
C LEU A 93 -22.30 15.89 -15.61
N GLU A 94 -23.23 16.82 -15.44
CA GLU A 94 -23.99 17.36 -16.55
C GLU A 94 -23.14 18.34 -17.35
N ARG A 95 -23.14 18.14 -18.67
CA ARG A 95 -22.43 18.98 -19.64
C ARG A 95 -23.39 19.53 -20.70
N PRO A 96 -23.03 20.63 -21.39
CA PRO A 96 -23.91 21.27 -22.38
C PRO A 96 -24.37 20.36 -23.52
N GLY A 97 -23.69 19.23 -23.75
CA GLY A 97 -24.03 18.26 -24.79
C GLY A 97 -25.15 17.27 -24.42
N GLY A 98 -25.78 17.42 -23.25
CA GLY A 98 -26.86 16.55 -22.78
C GLY A 98 -26.37 15.19 -22.29
N VAL A 99 -27.32 14.25 -22.12
CA VAL A 99 -27.11 12.96 -21.43
C VAL A 99 -26.00 12.11 -22.06
N SER A 100 -25.82 12.19 -23.39
CA SER A 100 -24.77 11.44 -24.11
C SER A 100 -23.34 11.93 -23.81
N GLN A 101 -23.21 13.11 -23.21
CA GLN A 101 -21.93 13.72 -22.83
C GLN A 101 -21.75 13.78 -21.30
N ASN A 102 -22.65 13.15 -20.54
CA ASN A 102 -22.52 13.05 -19.10
C ASN A 102 -21.36 12.13 -18.74
N VAL A 103 -20.62 12.53 -17.71
CA VAL A 103 -19.52 11.73 -17.17
C VAL A 103 -19.97 11.15 -15.86
N TYR A 104 -20.04 9.82 -15.78
CA TYR A 104 -20.41 9.10 -14.58
C TYR A 104 -19.19 8.93 -13.70
N LEU A 105 -19.38 9.11 -12.40
CA LEU A 105 -18.32 9.22 -11.43
C LEU A 105 -18.46 8.16 -10.34
N THR A 106 -17.33 7.57 -10.00
CA THR A 106 -17.15 6.80 -8.76
C THR A 106 -16.31 7.61 -7.80
N SER A 107 -16.69 7.58 -6.52
CA SER A 107 -15.99 8.29 -5.44
C SER A 107 -15.20 7.28 -4.62
N THR A 108 -13.91 7.17 -4.88
CA THR A 108 -13.02 6.31 -4.07
C THR A 108 -12.36 7.09 -2.94
N THR A 109 -12.07 8.37 -3.16
CA THR A 109 -11.25 9.17 -2.22
C THR A 109 -11.97 10.38 -1.64
N VAL A 110 -13.05 10.85 -2.28
CA VAL A 110 -13.64 12.16 -2.00
C VAL A 110 -15.14 12.08 -1.88
N ASP A 111 -15.70 12.52 -0.75
CA ASP A 111 -17.15 12.62 -0.59
C ASP A 111 -17.76 13.67 -1.54
N LEU A 112 -18.28 13.20 -2.68
CA LEU A 112 -18.89 14.03 -3.73
C LEU A 112 -20.27 14.59 -3.34
N SER A 113 -20.93 14.01 -2.34
CA SER A 113 -22.27 14.44 -1.92
C SER A 113 -22.31 15.91 -1.48
N LYS A 114 -21.23 16.39 -0.86
CA LYS A 114 -21.05 17.78 -0.41
C LYS A 114 -20.97 18.82 -1.53
N TYR A 115 -20.85 18.34 -2.77
CA TYR A 115 -20.64 19.16 -3.95
C TYR A 115 -21.79 19.05 -4.96
N ILE A 116 -22.85 18.28 -4.66
CA ILE A 116 -24.04 18.16 -5.51
C ILE A 116 -24.62 19.56 -5.76
N GLY A 117 -25.00 19.82 -7.01
CA GLY A 117 -25.56 21.09 -7.46
C GLY A 117 -24.53 22.20 -7.66
N LYS A 118 -23.24 21.95 -7.40
CA LYS A 118 -22.16 22.90 -7.65
C LYS A 118 -21.49 22.60 -8.99
N LYS A 119 -21.00 23.66 -9.63
CA LYS A 119 -20.07 23.51 -10.75
C LYS A 119 -18.72 23.13 -10.17
N VAL A 120 -18.20 21.98 -10.56
CA VAL A 120 -16.94 21.46 -10.04
C VAL A 120 -16.02 21.06 -11.16
N LYS A 121 -14.72 21.15 -10.88
CA LYS A 121 -13.66 20.50 -11.62
C LYS A 121 -13.26 19.26 -10.84
N VAL A 122 -13.31 18.11 -11.49
CA VAL A 122 -12.86 16.84 -10.92
C VAL A 122 -11.60 16.39 -11.64
N TRP A 123 -10.70 15.77 -10.88
CA TRP A 123 -9.55 15.06 -11.40
C TRP A 123 -9.69 13.58 -11.09
N GLY A 124 -9.47 12.77 -12.11
CA GLY A 124 -9.75 11.36 -12.03
C GLY A 124 -8.99 10.53 -13.05
N GLN A 125 -9.29 9.24 -13.04
CA GLN A 125 -8.86 8.30 -14.06
C GLN A 125 -10.10 7.82 -14.81
N THR A 126 -10.10 7.97 -16.13
CA THR A 126 -11.20 7.46 -16.97
C THR A 126 -11.08 5.95 -17.16
N PHE A 127 -12.23 5.27 -17.12
CA PHE A 127 -12.37 3.84 -17.38
C PHE A 127 -13.44 3.60 -18.44
N GLN A 128 -13.35 2.46 -19.11
CA GLN A 128 -14.45 1.97 -19.94
C GLN A 128 -15.50 1.35 -19.01
N GLY A 129 -16.68 1.97 -18.95
CA GLY A 129 -17.85 1.38 -18.31
C GLY A 129 -18.44 0.28 -19.18
N GLN A 130 -19.14 -0.67 -18.56
CA GLN A 130 -19.93 -1.65 -19.31
C GLN A 130 -21.16 -0.97 -19.94
N LYS A 131 -21.71 0.03 -19.25
CA LYS A 131 -22.94 0.75 -19.61
C LYS A 131 -22.71 2.24 -19.76
N ALA A 132 -21.90 2.83 -18.90
CA ALA A 132 -21.50 4.21 -18.98
C ALA A 132 -20.56 4.43 -20.17
N GLY A 133 -20.97 5.28 -21.12
CA GLY A 133 -20.10 5.69 -22.22
C GLY A 133 -18.86 6.45 -21.73
N TRP A 134 -18.94 7.07 -20.55
CA TRP A 134 -17.80 7.70 -19.87
C TRP A 134 -17.93 7.49 -18.36
N LEU A 135 -17.05 6.64 -17.81
CA LEU A 135 -16.93 6.39 -16.37
C LEU A 135 -15.59 6.90 -15.86
N MET A 136 -15.56 7.52 -14.69
CA MET A 136 -14.33 8.06 -14.11
C MET A 136 -14.28 7.86 -12.60
N ASP A 137 -13.12 7.43 -12.08
CA ASP A 137 -12.87 7.42 -10.64
C ASP A 137 -12.24 8.74 -10.20
N VAL A 138 -12.78 9.36 -9.15
CA VAL A 138 -12.40 10.71 -8.72
C VAL A 138 -11.42 10.65 -7.55
N GLY A 139 -10.26 11.27 -7.77
CA GLY A 139 -9.22 11.46 -6.76
C GLY A 139 -9.28 12.83 -6.09
N LEU A 140 -9.71 13.88 -6.81
CA LEU A 140 -9.76 15.26 -6.32
C LEU A 140 -10.96 16.01 -6.92
N VAL A 141 -11.67 16.79 -6.10
CA VAL A 141 -12.72 17.72 -6.55
C VAL A 141 -12.37 19.14 -6.13
N GLU A 142 -12.72 20.10 -6.98
CA GLU A 142 -12.54 21.54 -6.76
C GLU A 142 -13.80 22.30 -7.22
N ILE A 143 -14.31 23.20 -6.40
CA ILE A 143 -15.43 24.10 -6.72
C ILE A 143 -14.94 25.19 -7.67
N GLN A 144 -15.70 25.43 -8.75
CA GLN A 144 -15.47 26.51 -9.72
C GLN A 144 -16.33 27.73 -9.42
#